data_AF-A0A849S6Y7-F1
#
_entry.id   AF-A0A849S6Y7-F1
#
_cell.length_a   1.000
_cell.length_b   1.000
_cell.length_c   1.000
_cell.angle_alpha   90.00
_cell.angle_beta   90.00
_cell.angle_gamma   90.00
#
_symmetry.space_group_name_H-M   'P 1'
#
loop_
_entity.id
_entity.type
_entity.pdbx_description
1 polymer ?
#
loop_
_entity_poly.entity_id
_entity_poly.type
_entity_poly.pdbx_seq_one_letter_code
_entity_poly.pdbx_strand_id
1 'polypeptide(L)' 'AGSSGIADHVTIGKGAVVMARSGVAGDVKAGTQVFGSPAKDKKTAYKEQIALSKLPELMKKIKLLEEKINALELGD' A
#
# COMPACT_ATOMS: atom_id res chain seq x y z
N ALA A 1 -4.45 7.30 -16.95
CA ALA A 1 -3.11 6.67 -17.01
C ALA A 1 -2.12 7.75 -17.40
N GLY A 2 -1.14 8.05 -16.57
CA GLY A 2 -0.13 9.07 -16.84
C GLY A 2 1.10 8.72 -16.02
N SER A 3 2.28 8.71 -16.67
CA SER A 3 3.56 8.35 -16.05
C SER A 3 3.54 6.96 -15.36
N SER A 4 2.85 5.96 -15.96
CA SER A 4 2.90 4.57 -15.50
C SER A 4 3.95 3.79 -16.30
N GLY A 5 4.66 2.88 -15.65
CA GLY A 5 5.64 1.98 -16.28
C GLY A 5 5.10 0.55 -16.34
N ILE A 6 5.42 -0.16 -17.42
CA ILE A 6 5.07 -1.57 -17.62
C ILE A 6 6.36 -2.31 -17.92
N ALA A 7 6.63 -3.40 -17.19
CA ALA A 7 7.78 -4.26 -17.43
C ALA A 7 7.64 -5.02 -18.75
N ASP A 8 8.78 -5.49 -19.27
CA ASP A 8 8.80 -6.32 -20.47
C ASP A 8 8.11 -7.66 -20.23
N HIS A 9 7.59 -8.28 -21.30
CA HIS A 9 6.87 -9.56 -21.28
C HIS A 9 5.64 -9.60 -20.36
N VAL A 10 4.98 -8.46 -20.14
CA VAL A 10 3.72 -8.36 -19.38
C VAL A 10 2.51 -8.28 -20.29
N THR A 11 1.49 -9.09 -20.01
CA THR A 11 0.19 -9.04 -20.69
C THR A 11 -0.80 -8.17 -19.93
N ILE A 12 -1.38 -7.19 -20.62
CA ILE A 12 -2.48 -6.37 -20.10
C ILE A 12 -3.79 -6.83 -20.72
N GLY A 13 -4.67 -7.39 -19.91
CA GLY A 13 -5.97 -7.88 -20.36
C GLY A 13 -6.90 -6.74 -20.82
N LYS A 14 -7.81 -7.06 -21.75
CA LYS A 14 -8.79 -6.11 -22.30
C LYS A 14 -9.60 -5.43 -21.19
N GLY A 15 -9.72 -4.11 -21.27
CA GLY A 15 -10.49 -3.32 -20.30
C GLY A 15 -9.84 -3.21 -18.91
N ALA A 16 -8.60 -3.68 -18.75
CA ALA A 16 -7.84 -3.38 -17.54
C ALA A 16 -7.48 -1.89 -17.47
N VAL A 17 -7.46 -1.34 -16.27
CA VAL A 17 -7.11 0.06 -16.02
C VAL A 17 -5.89 0.13 -15.11
N VAL A 18 -4.79 0.62 -15.66
CA VAL A 18 -3.58 0.95 -14.90
C VAL A 18 -3.69 2.41 -14.45
N MET A 19 -3.76 2.62 -13.14
CA MET A 19 -3.85 3.97 -12.58
C MET A 19 -2.54 4.74 -12.78
N ALA A 20 -2.59 6.07 -12.72
CA ALA A 20 -1.42 6.92 -12.93
C ALA A 20 -0.28 6.58 -11.94
N ARG A 21 0.97 6.79 -12.36
CA ARG A 21 2.18 6.57 -11.54
C ARG A 21 2.31 5.13 -10.98
N SER A 22 1.77 4.15 -11.70
CA SER A 22 1.87 2.74 -11.31
C SER A 22 3.01 2.04 -12.05
N GLY A 23 3.63 1.06 -11.41
CA GLY A 23 4.67 0.22 -12.00
C GLY A 23 4.19 -1.22 -12.14
N VAL A 24 3.82 -1.65 -13.35
CA VAL A 24 3.32 -3.01 -13.61
C VAL A 24 4.50 -3.96 -13.80
N ALA A 25 4.71 -4.86 -12.84
CA ALA A 25 5.80 -5.84 -12.87
C ALA A 25 5.35 -7.25 -13.34
N GLY A 26 4.05 -7.46 -13.56
CA GLY A 26 3.48 -8.75 -13.95
C GLY A 26 2.11 -8.60 -14.59
N ASP A 27 1.55 -9.71 -15.10
CA ASP A 27 0.31 -9.72 -15.88
C ASP A 27 -0.88 -9.09 -15.15
N VAL A 28 -1.68 -8.33 -15.91
CA VAL A 28 -2.90 -7.67 -15.42
C VAL A 28 -4.10 -8.33 -16.07
N LYS A 29 -5.00 -8.89 -15.25
CA LYS A 29 -6.22 -9.54 -15.73
C LYS A 29 -7.17 -8.53 -16.40
N ALA A 30 -7.91 -9.00 -17.40
CA ALA A 30 -8.93 -8.21 -18.09
C ALA A 30 -9.97 -7.63 -17.11
N GLY A 31 -10.42 -6.40 -17.37
CA GLY A 31 -11.43 -5.70 -16.56
C GLY A 31 -11.00 -5.29 -15.14
N THR A 32 -9.75 -5.54 -14.74
CA THR A 32 -9.26 -5.19 -13.40
C THR A 32 -8.68 -3.77 -13.34
N GLN A 33 -8.69 -3.16 -12.15
CA GLN A 33 -8.06 -1.87 -11.92
C GLN A 33 -6.87 -2.06 -10.98
N VAL A 34 -5.68 -1.63 -11.41
CA VAL A 34 -4.43 -1.79 -10.65
C VAL A 34 -3.76 -0.47 -10.35
N PHE A 35 -3.07 -0.41 -9.21
CA PHE A 35 -2.38 0.79 -8.72
C PHE A 35 -1.17 0.47 -7.83
N GLY A 36 -0.23 1.41 -7.79
CA GLY A 36 0.97 1.34 -6.97
C GLY A 36 2.20 0.93 -7.76
N SER A 37 3.34 0.89 -7.08
CA SER A 37 4.62 0.41 -7.63
C SER A 37 5.29 -0.49 -6.60
N PRO A 38 5.26 -1.84 -6.78
CA PRO A 38 4.62 -2.57 -7.88
C PRO A 38 3.09 -2.45 -7.87
N ALA A 39 2.48 -2.53 -9.05
CA ALA A 39 1.05 -2.40 -9.25
C ALA A 39 0.30 -3.63 -8.70
N LYS A 40 -0.71 -3.38 -7.87
CA LYS A 40 -1.57 -4.40 -7.24
C LYS A 40 -3.03 -4.08 -7.52
N ASP A 41 -3.94 -5.00 -7.18
CA ASP A 41 -5.37 -4.69 -7.17
C ASP A 41 -5.65 -3.41 -6.38
N LYS A 42 -6.49 -2.54 -6.96
CA LYS A 42 -6.82 -1.22 -6.41
C LYS A 42 -7.23 -1.27 -4.93
N LYS A 43 -8.04 -2.25 -4.52
CA LYS A 43 -8.50 -2.33 -3.13
C LYS A 43 -7.34 -2.63 -2.18
N THR A 44 -6.44 -3.51 -2.58
CA THR A 44 -5.25 -3.87 -1.80
C THR A 44 -4.32 -2.68 -1.67
N ALA A 45 -3.99 -2.03 -2.79
CA ALA A 45 -3.11 -0.86 -2.80
C ALA A 45 -3.67 0.29 -1.93
N TYR A 46 -4.99 0.51 -1.94
CA TYR A 46 -5.61 1.54 -1.11
C TYR A 46 -5.58 1.20 0.37
N LYS A 47 -5.80 -0.07 0.75
CA LYS A 47 -5.66 -0.50 2.15
C LYS A 47 -4.24 -0.26 2.67
N GLU A 48 -3.23 -0.59 1.87
CA GLU A 48 -1.83 -0.32 2.20
C GLU A 48 -1.57 1.18 2.37
N GLN A 49 -2.06 2.01 1.45
CA GLN A 49 -1.91 3.46 1.52
C GLN A 49 -2.57 4.06 2.78
N ILE A 50 -3.75 3.57 3.14
CA ILE A 50 -4.45 3.97 4.38
C ILE A 50 -3.64 3.56 5.60
N ALA A 51 -3.09 2.34 5.62
CA ALA A 51 -2.25 1.87 6.73
C ALA A 51 -1.00 2.75 6.89
N LEU A 52 -0.32 3.08 5.78
CA LEU A 52 0.83 3.99 5.77
C LEU A 52 0.44 5.38 6.28
N SER A 53 -0.72 5.90 5.87
CA SER A 53 -1.23 7.19 6.36
C SER A 53 -1.51 7.19 7.86
N LYS A 54 -1.87 6.04 8.44
CA LYS A 54 -2.13 5.88 9.89
C LYS A 54 -0.87 5.58 10.71
N LEU A 55 0.24 5.24 10.06
CA LEU A 55 1.48 4.86 10.72
C LEU A 55 1.99 5.92 11.73
N PRO A 56 1.96 7.24 11.45
CA PRO A 56 2.41 8.23 12.42
C PRO A 56 1.57 8.27 13.70
N GLU A 57 0.25 8.07 13.59
CA GLU A 57 -0.63 8.01 14.75
C GLU A 57 -0.36 6.74 15.57
N LEU A 58 -0.17 5.60 14.90
CA LEU A 58 0.18 4.34 15.54
C LEU A 58 1.49 4.43 16.30
N MET A 59 2.52 5.08 15.73
CA MET A 59 3.81 5.30 16.39
C MET A 59 3.65 6.12 17.69
N LYS A 60 2.79 7.15 17.69
CA LYS A 60 2.49 7.92 18.91
C LYS A 60 1.80 7.05 19.97
N LYS A 61 0.83 6.23 19.56
CA LYS A 61 0.12 5.32 20.47
C LYS A 61 1.08 4.30 21.08
N ILE A 62 1.97 3.73 20.28
CA ILE A 62 2.99 2.78 20.77
C ILE A 62 3.88 3.44 21.81
N LYS A 63 4.42 4.63 21.54
CA LYS A 63 5.25 5.36 22.51
C LYS A 63 4.54 5.64 23.84
N LEU A 64 3.27 6.08 23.78
CA LEU A 64 2.46 6.30 24.98
C LEU A 64 2.20 5.02 25.76
N LEU A 65 2.07 3.88 25.08
CA LEU A 65 1.91 2.58 25.73
C LEU A 65 3.22 2.13 26.38
N GLU A 66 4.36 2.32 25.72
CA GLU A 66 5.70 2.05 26.30
C GLU A 66 5.94 2.87 27.57
N GLU A 67 5.63 4.17 27.56
CA GLU A 67 5.75 5.04 28.74
C GLU A 67 4.87 4.55 29.91
N LYS A 68 3.64 4.11 29.62
CA LYS A 68 2.73 3.57 30.63
C LYS A 68 3.20 2.24 31.19
N ILE A 69 3.74 1.35 30.35
CA ILE A 69 4.27 0.06 30.79
C ILE A 69 5.47 0.29 31.71
N ASN A 70 6.42 1.14 31.32
CA ASN A 70 7.58 1.47 32.15
C ASN A 70 7.17 2.06 33.52
N ALA A 71 6.17 2.94 33.54
CA ALA A 71 5.67 3.52 34.78
C ALA A 71 5.01 2.50 35.71
N LEU A 72 4.40 1.43 35.17
CA LEU A 72 3.83 0.34 35.94
C LEU A 72 4.92 -0.60 36.46
N GLU A 73 5.93 -0.91 35.66
CA GLU A 73 7.04 -1.79 36.07
C GLU A 73 7.97 -1.17 37.14
N LEU A 74 8.04 0.17 37.25
CA LEU A 74 8.76 0.85 38.34
C LEU A 74 7.95 0.99 39.63
N GLY A 75 6.65 0.69 39.60
CA GLY A 75 5.73 0.82 40.73
C GLY A 75 5.56 -0.42 41.59
N ASP A 76 6.13 -1.55 41.16
CA ASP A 76 6.29 -2.81 41.92
C ASP A 76 7.71 -2.90 42.52
#